data_AF-A0A6L5HM40-F1
#
_entry.id   AF-A0A6L5HM40-F1
#
_cell.length_a   1.000
_cell.length_b   1.000
_cell.length_c   1.000
_cell.angle_alpha   90.00
_cell.angle_beta   90.00
_cell.angle_gamma   90.00
#
_symmetry.space_group_name_H-M   'P 1'
#
loop_
_entity.id
_entity.type
_entity.pdbx_description
1 polymer ?
#
loop_
_entity_poly.entity_id
_entity_poly.type
_entity_poly.pdbx_seq_one_letter_code
_entity_poly.pdbx_strand_id
1 'polypeptide(L)'
;MIKIVVVIVSDKVWGVYRVYGVEREGSTYELASVAHRSFDIERGAYERPAKLFDMELIHSQAIGLSVTGWEGKSRTPVQRSDGGFFRQITVDLPTEPFEEPTLRLLQEEAVATSLKGSSDARRKRLMTAPKLPPQIQTLSTVFIRNPDVISEVLIRASGTCELCASSAPFKRKSDDTPYLEVHHRVKLADGGKDTVENAMAVCPNCHRREHYGYPRSADPTKTKG
;
A
#
# COMPACT_ATOMS: atom_id res chain seq x y z
N MET A 1 20.19 18.06 13.48
CA MET A 1 19.87 18.08 12.03
C MET A 1 18.45 17.57 11.84
N ILE A 2 17.59 18.33 11.16
CA ILE A 2 16.20 17.94 10.87
C ILE A 2 16.25 16.89 9.75
N LYS A 3 15.60 15.74 9.94
CA LYS A 3 15.57 14.64 8.95
C LYS A 3 14.22 14.52 8.24
N ILE A 4 13.14 14.88 8.93
CA ILE A 4 11.77 14.77 8.46
C ILE A 4 11.02 16.05 8.84
N VAL A 5 10.19 16.55 7.93
CA VAL A 5 9.21 17.61 8.19
C VAL A 5 7.82 17.05 7.92
N VAL A 6 6.89 17.29 8.85
CA VAL A 6 5.47 16.94 8.69
C VAL A 6 4.67 18.22 8.62
N VAL A 7 3.91 18.39 7.54
CA VAL A 7 2.99 19.52 7.36
C VAL A 7 1.61 19.08 7.82
N ILE A 8 0.97 19.90 8.66
CA ILE A 8 -0.35 19.63 9.23
C ILE A 8 -1.29 20.76 8.80
N VAL A 9 -2.44 20.40 8.24
CA VAL A 9 -3.48 21.33 7.80
C VAL A 9 -4.82 20.81 8.30
N SER A 10 -5.58 21.66 9.00
CA SER A 10 -6.88 21.30 9.59
C SER A 10 -6.83 19.97 10.35
N ASP A 11 -5.84 19.86 11.24
CA ASP A 11 -5.68 18.75 12.19
C ASP A 11 -5.31 17.40 11.56
N LYS A 12 -4.98 17.42 10.27
CA LYS A 12 -4.59 16.24 9.50
C LYS A 12 -3.19 16.39 8.94
N VAL A 13 -2.45 15.28 8.85
CA VAL A 13 -1.17 15.28 8.14
C VAL A 13 -1.41 15.53 6.66
N TRP A 14 -0.90 16.64 6.15
CA TRP A 14 -1.01 17.04 4.75
C TRP A 14 0.15 16.47 3.91
N GLY A 15 1.35 16.44 4.46
CA GLY A 15 2.53 15.91 3.76
C GLY A 15 3.65 15.54 4.73
N VAL A 16 4.44 14.54 4.34
CA VAL A 16 5.65 14.12 5.07
C VAL A 16 6.82 14.26 4.10
N TYR A 17 7.84 15.01 4.50
CA TYR A 17 8.98 15.35 3.67
C TYR A 17 10.25 14.83 4.30
N ARG A 18 11.13 14.24 3.48
CA ARG A 18 12.51 13.99 3.85
C ARG A 18 13.33 15.24 3.57
N VAL A 19 14.16 15.64 4.53
CA VAL A 19 15.05 16.79 4.41
C VAL A 19 16.44 16.30 4.04
N TYR A 20 16.99 16.81 2.94
CA TYR A 20 18.36 16.51 2.50
C TYR A 20 19.36 17.56 2.99
N GLY A 21 18.91 18.79 3.24
CA GLY A 21 19.76 19.87 3.72
C GLY A 21 19.06 21.22 3.71
N VAL A 22 19.84 22.28 3.90
CA VAL A 22 19.40 23.67 3.72
C VAL A 22 19.74 24.07 2.28
N GLU A 23 18.72 24.38 1.49
CA GLU A 23 18.90 24.92 0.13
C GLU A 23 19.38 26.37 0.19
N ARG A 24 18.77 27.18 1.06
CA ARG A 24 19.04 28.63 1.15
C ARG A 24 18.80 29.18 2.55
N GLU A 25 19.58 30.18 2.94
CA GLU A 25 19.35 30.98 4.14
C GLU A 25 19.01 32.42 3.73
N GLY A 26 18.21 33.11 4.54
CA GLY A 26 17.75 34.47 4.28
C GLY A 26 16.75 34.89 5.33
N SER A 27 15.76 35.69 4.95
CA SER A 27 14.66 36.09 5.82
C SER A 27 13.31 35.44 5.48
N THR A 28 12.36 35.54 6.40
CA THR A 28 10.96 35.15 6.15
C THR A 28 10.35 35.91 4.97
N TYR A 29 10.76 37.15 4.72
CA TYR A 29 10.27 37.89 3.54
C TYR A 29 10.95 37.40 2.28
N GLU A 30 12.27 37.29 2.25
CA GLU A 30 13.03 36.86 1.08
C GLU A 30 12.62 35.46 0.60
N LEU A 31 12.41 34.53 1.53
CA LEU A 31 12.16 33.11 1.22
C LEU A 31 10.68 32.76 1.04
N ALA A 32 9.75 33.55 1.59
CA ALA A 32 8.32 33.27 1.45
C ALA A 32 7.79 33.62 0.05
N SER A 33 6.69 32.95 -0.33
CA SER A 33 5.92 33.33 -1.51
C SER A 33 5.37 34.75 -1.37
N VAL A 34 5.15 35.43 -2.49
CA VAL A 34 4.62 36.80 -2.51
C VAL A 34 3.30 36.90 -1.74
N ALA A 35 2.40 35.93 -1.92
CA ALA A 35 1.12 35.90 -1.21
C ALA A 35 1.28 35.77 0.31
N HIS A 36 2.19 34.90 0.77
CA HIS A 36 2.43 34.72 2.20
C HIS A 36 3.12 35.93 2.83
N ARG A 37 4.06 36.55 2.10
CA ARG A 37 4.71 37.80 2.50
C ARG A 37 3.71 38.93 2.68
N SER A 38 2.78 39.12 1.74
CA SER A 38 1.73 40.14 1.85
C SER A 38 0.84 39.91 3.08
N PHE A 39 0.42 38.67 3.32
CA PHE A 39 -0.34 38.29 4.51
C PHE A 39 0.41 38.61 5.82
N ASP A 40 1.72 38.35 5.86
CA ASP A 40 2.56 38.65 7.02
C ASP A 40 2.69 40.15 7.29
N ILE A 41 2.83 40.96 6.24
CA ILE A 41 2.88 42.42 6.35
C ILE A 41 1.54 42.96 6.89
N GLU A 42 0.41 42.48 6.36
CA GLU A 42 -0.94 42.93 6.75
C GLU A 42 -1.23 42.68 8.24
N ARG A 43 -0.75 41.55 8.79
CA ARG A 43 -0.91 41.21 10.22
C ARG A 43 0.16 41.83 11.12
N GLY A 44 1.04 42.67 10.59
CA GLY A 44 2.12 43.32 11.34
C GLY A 44 3.21 42.36 11.83
N ALA A 45 3.41 41.23 11.15
CA ALA A 45 4.55 40.37 11.44
C ALA A 45 5.84 41.10 11.04
N TYR A 46 6.92 40.83 11.77
CA TYR A 46 8.24 41.37 11.46
C TYR A 46 9.10 40.30 10.78
N GLU A 47 10.03 40.76 9.96
CA GLU A 47 10.99 39.92 9.27
C GLU A 47 11.92 39.18 10.25
N ARG A 48 12.15 37.88 10.01
CA ARG A 48 13.01 37.04 10.86
C ARG A 48 13.96 36.22 10.01
N PRO A 49 15.13 35.81 10.53
CA PRO A 49 15.99 34.84 9.86
C PRO A 49 15.26 33.52 9.59
N ALA A 50 15.41 32.98 8.38
CA ALA A 50 14.74 31.77 7.93
C ALA A 50 15.66 30.91 7.05
N LYS A 51 15.30 29.63 6.93
CA LYS A 51 15.98 28.66 6.07
C LYS A 51 14.97 27.97 5.17
N LEU A 52 15.30 27.86 3.89
CA LEU A 52 14.60 27.03 2.91
C LEU A 52 15.30 25.67 2.87
N PHE A 53 14.54 24.60 3.07
CA PHE A 53 15.08 23.24 3.10
C PHE A 53 14.91 22.57 1.74
N ASP A 54 15.93 21.83 1.33
CA ASP A 54 15.83 20.89 0.21
C ASP A 54 15.06 19.65 0.71
N MET A 55 13.91 19.40 0.10
CA MET A 55 12.92 18.45 0.58
C MET A 55 12.27 17.66 -0.54
N GLU A 56 12.10 16.36 -0.28
CA GLU A 56 11.34 15.46 -1.14
C GLU A 56 10.12 14.94 -0.38
N LEU A 57 8.95 15.00 -1.01
CA LEU A 57 7.74 14.38 -0.48
C LEU A 57 7.94 12.88 -0.44
N ILE A 58 7.86 12.27 0.75
CA ILE A 58 7.94 10.83 0.90
C ILE A 58 6.55 10.22 1.05
N HIS A 59 6.39 9.02 0.50
CA HIS A 59 5.20 8.23 0.73
C HIS A 59 5.08 7.89 2.22
N SER A 60 3.93 8.20 2.83
CA SER A 60 3.65 7.92 4.23
C SER A 60 2.19 7.55 4.43
N GLN A 61 1.96 6.49 5.20
CA GLN A 61 0.63 6.05 5.63
C GLN A 61 -0.06 7.07 6.55
N ALA A 62 0.69 8.06 7.06
CA ALA A 62 0.14 9.09 7.93
C ALA A 62 -0.63 10.17 7.17
N ILE A 63 -0.42 10.33 5.85
CA ILE A 63 -1.04 11.42 5.06
C ILE A 63 -2.57 11.26 5.07
N GLY A 64 -3.27 12.33 5.46
CA GLY A 64 -4.72 12.40 5.60
C GLY A 64 -5.24 12.01 6.98
N LEU A 65 -4.41 11.44 7.86
CA LEU A 65 -4.81 11.00 9.19
C LEU A 65 -4.84 12.15 10.19
N SER A 66 -5.80 12.08 11.12
CA SER A 66 -5.94 13.03 12.22
C SER A 66 -4.78 12.89 13.21
N VAL A 67 -4.21 14.01 13.65
CA VAL A 67 -3.16 14.02 14.67
C VAL A 67 -3.80 14.01 16.06
N THR A 68 -3.48 13.02 16.88
CA THR A 68 -4.10 12.83 18.21
C THR A 68 -3.17 12.99 19.39
N GLY A 69 -1.87 13.12 19.15
CA GLY A 69 -0.92 13.38 20.23
C GLY A 69 0.45 13.87 19.78
N TRP A 70 1.18 14.45 20.73
CA TRP A 70 2.53 14.98 20.56
C TRP A 70 3.38 14.44 21.70
N GLU A 71 4.50 13.80 21.37
CA GLU A 71 5.40 13.18 22.37
C GLU A 71 4.67 12.26 23.38
N GLY A 72 3.67 11.50 22.89
CA GLY A 72 2.90 10.56 23.71
C GLY A 72 1.82 11.19 24.60
N LYS A 73 1.47 12.47 24.40
CA LYS A 73 0.39 13.16 25.14
C LYS A 73 -0.73 13.60 24.22
N SER A 74 -1.98 13.39 24.63
CA SER A 74 -3.15 13.93 23.93
C SER A 74 -3.13 15.46 23.97
N ARG A 75 -3.19 16.12 22.82
CA ARG A 75 -3.39 17.57 22.72
C ARG A 75 -4.18 17.91 21.46
N THR A 76 -4.93 19.00 21.53
CA THR A 76 -5.47 19.67 20.34
C THR A 76 -4.33 20.29 19.52
N PRO A 77 -4.44 20.35 18.19
CA PRO A 77 -3.39 20.80 17.26
C PRO A 77 -3.22 22.33 17.21
N VAL A 78 -3.38 22.99 18.36
CA VAL A 78 -3.15 24.43 18.49
C VAL A 78 -1.70 24.63 18.92
N GLN A 79 -0.89 25.18 18.03
CA GLN A 79 0.50 25.55 18.31
C GLN A 79 0.65 27.08 18.28
N ARG A 80 1.35 27.64 19.27
CA ARG A 80 1.67 29.07 19.29
C ARG A 80 2.76 29.39 18.27
N SER A 81 2.69 30.59 17.68
CA SER A 81 3.66 31.09 16.70
C SER A 81 5.07 31.32 17.27
N ASP A 82 5.21 31.35 18.60
CA ASP A 82 6.47 31.44 19.34
C ASP A 82 6.92 30.10 19.96
N GLY A 83 6.18 29.00 19.71
CA GLY A 83 6.44 27.70 20.33
C GLY A 83 7.50 26.87 19.61
N GLY A 84 8.20 26.02 20.37
CA GLY A 84 9.20 25.10 19.84
C GLY A 84 8.64 23.99 18.93
N PHE A 85 9.52 23.37 18.14
CA PHE A 85 9.17 22.24 17.27
C PHE A 85 8.83 20.98 18.09
N PHE A 86 7.90 20.17 17.57
CA PHE A 86 7.58 18.87 18.14
C PHE A 86 8.55 17.79 17.65
N ARG A 87 9.03 16.93 18.56
CA ARG A 87 9.96 15.86 18.20
C ARG A 87 9.26 14.59 17.73
N GLN A 88 7.99 14.38 18.12
CA GLN A 88 7.19 13.22 17.75
C GLN A 88 5.69 13.57 17.72
N ILE A 89 4.96 12.97 16.79
CA ILE A 89 3.49 13.04 16.67
C ILE A 89 2.86 11.64 16.63
N THR A 90 1.58 11.55 17.00
CA THR A 90 0.74 10.34 16.90
C THR A 90 -0.45 10.64 16.00
N VAL A 91 -0.83 9.68 15.15
CA VAL A 91 -1.95 9.81 14.20
C VAL A 91 -2.96 8.67 14.37
N ASP A 92 -4.23 8.96 14.07
CA ASP A 92 -5.30 7.98 14.05
C ASP A 92 -5.20 7.12 12.80
N LEU A 93 -4.51 5.99 12.92
CA LEU A 93 -4.59 4.94 11.91
C LEU A 93 -6.05 4.44 11.88
N PRO A 94 -6.68 4.32 10.70
CA PRO A 94 -7.99 3.68 10.59
C PRO A 94 -7.87 2.27 11.16
N THR A 95 -8.70 1.97 12.17
CA THR A 95 -8.70 0.67 12.84
C THR A 95 -9.26 -0.44 11.95
N GLU A 96 -10.04 -0.08 10.94
CA GLU A 96 -10.63 -1.02 9.99
C GLU A 96 -10.12 -0.75 8.58
N PRO A 97 -9.16 -1.53 8.09
CA PRO A 97 -8.81 -1.49 6.68
C PRO A 97 -9.95 -1.99 5.80
N PHE A 98 -10.08 -1.40 4.62
CA PHE A 98 -10.72 -2.11 3.52
C PHE A 98 -9.89 -3.35 3.21
N GLU A 99 -10.38 -4.52 3.59
CA GLU A 99 -9.71 -5.79 3.30
C GLU A 99 -9.71 -6.04 1.78
N GLU A 100 -8.56 -6.46 1.23
CA GLU A 100 -8.40 -6.80 -0.19
C GLU A 100 -9.51 -7.73 -0.74
N PRO A 101 -9.96 -8.78 -0.02
CA PRO A 101 -11.03 -9.67 -0.49
C PRO A 101 -12.35 -8.94 -0.76
N THR A 102 -12.74 -7.98 0.09
CA THR A 102 -13.98 -7.22 -0.07
C THR A 102 -13.92 -6.30 -1.29
N LEU A 103 -12.79 -5.63 -1.49
CA LEU A 103 -12.58 -4.79 -2.69
C LEU A 103 -12.70 -5.61 -3.98
N ARG A 104 -12.14 -6.82 -3.97
CA ARG A 104 -12.19 -7.71 -5.12
C ARG A 104 -13.63 -8.15 -5.44
N LEU A 105 -14.42 -8.53 -4.44
CA LEU A 105 -15.82 -8.92 -4.64
C LEU A 105 -16.65 -7.79 -5.24
N LEU A 106 -16.49 -6.56 -4.72
CA LEU A 106 -17.15 -5.37 -5.27
C LEU A 106 -16.75 -5.13 -6.74
N GLN A 107 -15.48 -5.31 -7.06
CA GLN A 107 -15.00 -5.18 -8.43
C GLN A 107 -15.59 -6.26 -9.35
N GLU A 108 -15.65 -7.52 -8.90
CA GLU A 108 -16.24 -8.63 -9.66
C GLU A 108 -17.74 -8.39 -9.93
N GLU A 109 -18.48 -7.89 -8.94
CA GLU A 109 -19.90 -7.51 -9.08
C GLU A 109 -20.10 -6.34 -10.06
N ALA A 110 -19.25 -5.31 -9.97
CA ALA A 110 -19.27 -4.18 -10.89
C ALA A 110 -18.97 -4.62 -12.33
N VAL A 111 -18.02 -5.53 -12.52
CA VAL A 111 -17.70 -6.13 -13.82
C VAL A 111 -18.90 -6.95 -14.34
N ALA A 112 -19.48 -7.81 -13.52
CA ALA A 112 -20.65 -8.61 -13.89
C ALA A 112 -21.83 -7.72 -14.33
N THR A 113 -22.07 -6.63 -13.60
CA THR A 113 -23.09 -5.63 -13.96
C THR A 113 -22.77 -4.94 -15.29
N SER A 114 -21.51 -4.58 -15.52
CA SER A 114 -21.06 -3.98 -16.79
C SER A 114 -21.20 -4.93 -17.99
N LEU A 115 -20.99 -6.23 -17.78
CA LEU A 115 -21.12 -7.28 -18.79
C LEU A 115 -22.57 -7.55 -19.20
N LYS A 116 -23.55 -7.37 -18.30
CA LYS A 116 -24.98 -7.45 -18.64
C LYS A 116 -25.43 -6.40 -19.67
N GLY A 117 -24.69 -5.30 -19.80
CA GLY A 117 -24.95 -4.26 -20.79
C GLY A 117 -24.38 -4.55 -22.19
N SER A 118 -24.81 -3.77 -23.18
CA SER A 118 -24.26 -3.86 -24.54
C SER A 118 -22.84 -3.30 -24.64
N SER A 119 -22.11 -3.70 -25.67
CA SER A 119 -20.79 -3.15 -26.00
C SER A 119 -20.85 -1.63 -26.22
N ASP A 120 -21.89 -1.14 -26.89
CA ASP A 120 -22.09 0.29 -27.14
C ASP A 120 -22.35 1.08 -25.85
N ALA A 121 -23.12 0.52 -24.92
CA ALA A 121 -23.33 1.13 -23.61
C ALA A 121 -22.01 1.25 -22.83
N ARG A 122 -21.13 0.23 -22.88
CA ARG A 122 -19.79 0.30 -22.29
C ARG A 122 -18.93 1.36 -22.98
N ARG A 123 -18.90 1.40 -24.31
CA ARG A 123 -18.15 2.41 -25.08
C ARG A 123 -18.56 3.83 -24.71
N LYS A 124 -19.87 4.08 -24.59
CA LYS A 124 -20.40 5.38 -24.13
C LYS A 124 -19.88 5.77 -22.74
N ARG A 125 -19.93 4.85 -21.76
CA ARG A 125 -19.37 5.09 -20.42
C ARG A 125 -17.85 5.36 -20.44
N LEU A 126 -17.11 4.67 -21.31
CA LEU A 126 -15.65 4.84 -21.44
C LEU A 126 -15.23 6.18 -22.07
N MET A 127 -16.10 6.83 -22.85
CA MET A 127 -15.81 8.15 -23.44
C MET A 127 -15.66 9.24 -22.37
N THR A 128 -16.45 9.17 -21.30
CA THR A 128 -16.44 10.15 -20.21
C THR A 128 -15.69 9.68 -18.95
N ALA A 129 -15.27 8.42 -18.90
CA ALA A 129 -14.53 7.87 -17.77
C ALA A 129 -13.12 8.49 -17.61
N PRO A 130 -12.67 8.75 -16.37
CA PRO A 130 -11.31 9.20 -16.12
C PRO A 130 -10.30 8.16 -16.62
N LYS A 131 -9.25 8.63 -17.31
CA LYS A 131 -8.20 7.74 -17.85
C LYS A 131 -7.22 7.26 -16.79
N LEU A 132 -7.09 8.04 -15.71
CA LEU A 132 -6.31 7.68 -14.54
C LEU A 132 -7.28 7.23 -13.44
N PRO A 133 -7.26 5.96 -13.04
CA PRO A 133 -8.13 5.48 -11.96
C PRO A 133 -7.68 6.08 -10.63
N PRO A 134 -8.62 6.35 -9.71
CA PRO A 134 -8.27 6.74 -8.34
C PRO A 134 -7.52 5.59 -7.65
N GLN A 135 -6.55 5.94 -6.81
CA GLN A 135 -5.81 5.00 -5.99
C GLN A 135 -6.38 5.01 -4.57
N ILE A 136 -6.47 3.85 -3.95
CA ILE A 136 -6.83 3.69 -2.54
C ILE A 136 -5.71 2.92 -1.82
N GLN A 137 -5.51 3.23 -0.54
CA GLN A 137 -4.63 2.46 0.33
C GLN A 137 -5.43 1.37 1.03
N THR A 138 -4.86 0.17 1.13
CA THR A 138 -5.44 -0.98 1.84
C THR A 138 -4.44 -1.44 2.90
N LEU A 139 -4.89 -1.82 4.10
CA LEU A 139 -4.04 -2.60 5.00
C LEU A 139 -4.35 -4.08 4.80
N SER A 140 -3.31 -4.90 4.81
CA SER A 140 -3.45 -6.36 4.71
C SER A 140 -2.59 -7.04 5.77
N THR A 141 -3.12 -8.13 6.30
CA THR A 141 -2.40 -9.01 7.23
C THR A 141 -1.67 -10.08 6.43
N VAL A 142 -0.37 -10.22 6.67
CA VAL A 142 0.46 -11.24 6.02
C VAL A 142 1.16 -12.10 7.06
N PHE A 143 1.32 -13.38 6.75
CA PHE A 143 2.10 -14.30 7.58
C PHE A 143 3.59 -14.20 7.22
N ILE A 144 4.44 -14.03 8.23
CA ILE A 144 5.88 -14.24 8.09
C ILE A 144 6.09 -15.76 8.03
N ARG A 145 6.43 -16.25 6.84
CA ARG A 145 6.64 -17.69 6.59
C ARG A 145 8.09 -18.07 6.84
N ASN A 146 8.31 -19.30 7.28
CA ASN A 146 9.62 -19.89 7.48
C ASN A 146 10.31 -20.09 6.11
N PRO A 147 11.46 -19.44 5.85
CA PRO A 147 12.16 -19.57 4.58
C PRO A 147 12.67 -20.99 4.31
N ASP A 148 12.95 -21.79 5.35
CA ASP A 148 13.43 -23.17 5.19
C ASP A 148 12.30 -24.09 4.70
N VAL A 149 11.08 -23.89 5.20
CA VAL A 149 9.89 -24.61 4.70
C VAL A 149 9.66 -24.30 3.23
N ILE A 150 9.77 -23.02 2.85
CA ILE A 150 9.62 -22.60 1.45
C ILE A 150 10.69 -23.27 0.59
N SER A 151 11.94 -23.20 1.01
CA SER A 151 13.09 -23.71 0.25
C SER A 151 13.02 -25.22 0.07
N GLU A 152 12.78 -25.96 1.15
CA GLU A 152 12.68 -27.43 1.13
C GLU A 152 11.56 -27.90 0.19
N VAL A 153 10.39 -27.25 0.23
CA VAL A 153 9.25 -27.58 -0.62
C VAL A 153 9.54 -27.29 -2.10
N LEU A 154 10.23 -26.19 -2.41
CA LEU A 154 10.62 -25.86 -3.78
C LEU A 154 11.68 -26.82 -4.32
N ILE A 155 12.65 -27.22 -3.50
CA ILE A 155 13.67 -28.21 -3.85
C ILE A 155 13.02 -29.58 -4.10
N ARG A 156 12.18 -30.05 -3.17
CA ARG A 156 11.43 -31.31 -3.29
C ARG A 156 10.64 -31.38 -4.59
N ALA A 157 10.01 -30.28 -4.97
CA ALA A 157 9.19 -30.21 -6.17
C ALA A 157 10.01 -30.24 -7.47
N SER A 158 11.31 -29.93 -7.42
CA SER A 158 12.24 -29.98 -8.56
C SER A 158 11.70 -29.30 -9.84
N GLY A 159 11.00 -28.18 -9.67
CA GLY A 159 10.40 -27.43 -10.78
C GLY A 159 9.13 -28.03 -11.38
N THR A 160 8.51 -29.02 -10.73
CA THR A 160 7.23 -29.61 -11.13
C THR A 160 6.15 -29.27 -10.12
N CYS A 161 4.98 -28.83 -10.61
CA CYS A 161 3.83 -28.52 -9.77
C CYS A 161 3.28 -29.79 -9.10
N GLU A 162 3.20 -29.80 -7.76
CA GLU A 162 2.74 -30.97 -6.98
C GLU A 162 1.22 -31.22 -7.08
N LEU A 163 0.46 -30.33 -7.73
CA LEU A 163 -1.00 -30.51 -7.96
C LEU A 163 -1.37 -30.94 -9.38
N CYS A 164 -0.69 -30.43 -10.40
CA CYS A 164 -1.01 -30.76 -11.80
C CYS A 164 0.08 -31.57 -12.51
N ALA A 165 1.20 -31.84 -11.84
CA ALA A 165 2.36 -32.55 -12.38
C ALA A 165 2.99 -31.89 -13.62
N SER A 166 2.61 -30.65 -13.94
CA SER A 166 3.22 -29.90 -15.04
C SER A 166 4.48 -29.18 -14.55
N SER A 167 5.46 -29.02 -15.43
CA SER A 167 6.64 -28.19 -15.17
C SER A 167 6.25 -26.74 -14.85
N ALA A 168 7.12 -26.05 -14.13
CA ALA A 168 6.98 -24.63 -13.85
C ALA A 168 6.79 -23.84 -15.15
N PRO A 169 5.88 -22.86 -15.18
CA PRO A 169 5.52 -22.16 -16.42
C PRO A 169 6.64 -21.27 -16.97
N PHE A 170 7.55 -20.81 -16.12
CA PHE A 170 8.69 -19.98 -16.48
C PHE A 170 9.78 -20.06 -15.40
N LYS A 171 10.93 -19.44 -15.67
CA LYS A 171 12.04 -19.30 -14.73
C LYS A 171 12.10 -17.92 -14.09
N ARG A 172 12.52 -17.83 -12.83
CA ARG A 172 12.73 -16.56 -12.12
C ARG A 172 13.82 -15.75 -12.82
N LYS A 173 13.56 -14.46 -13.03
CA LYS A 173 14.58 -13.54 -13.57
C LYS A 173 15.76 -13.32 -12.62
N SER A 174 15.55 -13.49 -11.31
CA SER A 174 16.57 -13.27 -10.28
C SER A 174 17.73 -14.27 -10.33
N ASP A 175 17.43 -15.53 -10.66
CA ASP A 175 18.35 -16.66 -10.43
C ASP A 175 18.16 -17.83 -11.41
N ASP A 176 17.32 -17.67 -12.45
CA ASP A 176 17.01 -18.67 -13.47
C ASP A 176 16.37 -19.99 -12.93
N THR A 177 15.90 -20.00 -11.68
CA THR A 177 15.25 -21.18 -11.10
C THR A 177 13.78 -21.33 -11.54
N PRO A 178 13.21 -22.54 -11.57
CA PRO A 178 11.79 -22.76 -11.89
C PRO A 178 10.83 -21.96 -10.97
N TYR A 179 9.87 -21.24 -11.55
CA TYR A 179 8.88 -20.47 -10.78
C TYR A 179 7.70 -21.34 -10.33
N LEU A 180 7.67 -21.65 -9.04
CA LEU A 180 6.51 -22.20 -8.32
C LEU A 180 6.20 -21.35 -7.09
N GLU A 181 4.97 -21.45 -6.60
CA GLU A 181 4.48 -20.77 -5.40
C GLU A 181 4.22 -21.80 -4.30
N VAL A 182 4.61 -21.51 -3.05
CA VAL A 182 4.35 -22.41 -1.92
C VAL A 182 2.96 -22.14 -1.35
N HIS A 183 2.15 -23.19 -1.31
CA HIS A 183 0.79 -23.19 -0.81
C HIS A 183 0.64 -24.19 0.33
N HIS A 184 0.01 -23.78 1.43
CA HIS A 184 -0.31 -24.66 2.54
C HIS A 184 -1.64 -25.39 2.29
N ARG A 185 -1.66 -26.73 2.43
CA ARG A 185 -2.83 -27.60 2.28
C ARG A 185 -3.96 -27.16 3.22
N VAL A 186 -3.63 -27.00 4.51
CA VAL A 186 -4.44 -26.24 5.46
C VAL A 186 -3.89 -24.83 5.46
N LYS A 187 -4.68 -23.85 5.03
CA LYS A 187 -4.23 -22.46 4.90
C LYS A 187 -3.82 -21.93 6.28
N LEU A 188 -2.79 -21.09 6.32
CA LEU A 188 -2.35 -20.45 7.57
C LEU A 188 -3.47 -19.60 8.21
N ALA A 189 -4.31 -18.96 7.39
CA ALA A 189 -5.48 -18.20 7.83
C ALA A 189 -6.52 -19.09 8.57
N ASP A 190 -6.56 -20.38 8.25
CA ASP A 190 -7.47 -21.36 8.85
C ASP A 190 -6.78 -22.13 10.02
N GLY A 191 -5.66 -21.61 10.53
CA GLY A 191 -4.89 -22.25 11.60
C GLY A 191 -3.92 -23.35 11.14
N GLY A 192 -3.65 -23.45 9.84
CA GLY A 192 -2.65 -24.36 9.30
C GLY A 192 -1.25 -24.09 9.84
N LYS A 193 -0.45 -25.14 10.01
CA LYS A 193 0.94 -25.03 10.48
C LYS A 193 1.88 -24.70 9.32
N ASP A 194 2.90 -23.89 9.59
CA ASP A 194 3.96 -23.61 8.63
C ASP A 194 5.03 -24.71 8.66
N THR A 195 4.74 -25.85 8.05
CA THR A 195 5.64 -27.02 7.99
C THR A 195 5.70 -27.61 6.58
N VAL A 196 6.75 -28.38 6.29
CA VAL A 196 6.98 -29.01 4.97
C VAL A 196 5.87 -30.00 4.60
N GLU A 197 5.28 -30.68 5.59
CA GLU A 197 4.19 -31.65 5.40
C GLU A 197 2.89 -30.95 5.00
N ASN A 198 2.64 -29.76 5.57
CA ASN A 198 1.47 -28.96 5.25
C ASN A 198 1.67 -28.11 3.99
N ALA A 199 2.88 -28.01 3.43
CA ALA A 199 3.19 -27.14 2.30
C ALA A 199 3.41 -27.91 0.99
N MET A 200 3.06 -27.27 -0.13
CA MET A 200 3.23 -27.79 -1.48
C MET A 200 3.70 -26.71 -2.45
N ALA A 201 4.55 -27.06 -3.41
CA ALA A 201 4.92 -26.18 -4.51
C ALA A 201 3.93 -26.35 -5.67
N VAL A 202 3.30 -25.25 -6.06
CA VAL A 202 2.23 -25.25 -7.06
C VAL A 202 2.49 -24.18 -8.11
N CYS A 203 2.05 -24.42 -9.35
CA CYS A 203 2.11 -23.38 -10.37
C CYS A 203 1.08 -22.27 -10.08
N PRO A 204 1.26 -21.05 -10.60
CA PRO A 204 0.36 -19.91 -10.35
C PRO A 204 -1.11 -20.23 -10.67
N ASN A 205 -1.36 -21.01 -11.71
CA ASN A 205 -2.72 -21.40 -12.10
C ASN A 205 -3.37 -22.33 -11.06
N CYS A 206 -2.63 -23.33 -10.58
CA CYS A 206 -3.13 -24.22 -9.52
C CYS A 206 -3.30 -23.44 -8.22
N HIS A 207 -2.35 -22.58 -7.85
CA HIS A 207 -2.45 -21.78 -6.64
C HIS A 207 -3.70 -20.88 -6.64
N ARG A 208 -3.95 -20.15 -7.73
CA ARG A 208 -5.14 -19.30 -7.87
C ARG A 208 -6.43 -20.12 -7.87
N ARG A 209 -6.44 -21.33 -8.45
CA ARG A 209 -7.62 -22.22 -8.40
C ARG A 209 -7.95 -22.65 -6.96
N GLU A 210 -6.97 -23.01 -6.14
CA GLU A 210 -7.23 -23.38 -4.72
C GLU A 210 -7.79 -22.21 -3.88
N HIS A 211 -7.61 -20.96 -4.33
CA HIS A 211 -8.17 -19.79 -3.66
C HIS A 211 -9.51 -19.33 -4.23
N TYR A 212 -9.71 -19.42 -5.54
CA TYR A 212 -10.83 -18.75 -6.23
C TYR A 212 -11.61 -19.63 -7.20
N GLY A 213 -11.10 -20.82 -7.51
CA GLY A 213 -11.70 -21.71 -8.49
C GLY A 213 -12.56 -22.79 -7.84
N TYR A 214 -13.23 -23.57 -8.68
CA TYR A 214 -13.96 -24.74 -8.22
C TYR A 214 -13.02 -25.79 -7.60
N PRO A 215 -13.51 -26.55 -6.60
CA PRO A 215 -12.83 -27.76 -6.16
C PRO A 215 -12.54 -28.63 -7.38
N ARG A 216 -11.38 -29.28 -7.40
CA ARG A 216 -10.93 -30.03 -8.57
C ARG A 216 -11.90 -31.16 -8.99
N SER A 217 -12.69 -31.68 -8.05
CA SER A 217 -13.75 -32.67 -8.28
C SER A 217 -14.99 -32.10 -8.99
N ALA A 218 -15.16 -30.78 -8.96
CA ALA A 218 -16.29 -30.04 -9.51
C ALA A 218 -15.87 -29.10 -10.66
N ASP A 219 -14.62 -29.15 -11.11
CA ASP A 219 -14.10 -28.31 -12.20
C ASP A 219 -14.70 -28.74 -13.55
N PRO A 220 -15.61 -27.93 -14.15
CA PRO A 220 -16.33 -28.30 -15.36
C PRO A 220 -15.43 -28.34 -16.60
N THR A 221 -14.19 -27.83 -16.51
CA THR A 221 -13.22 -27.82 -17.60
C THR A 221 -12.38 -29.10 -17.68
N LYS A 222 -12.45 -29.96 -16.67
CA LYS A 222 -11.88 -31.31 -16.71
C LYS A 222 -12.95 -32.29 -17.19
N THR A 223 -13.20 -32.32 -18.50
CA THR A 223 -13.84 -33.49 -19.12
C THR A 223 -13.01 -34.72 -18.82
N LYS A 224 -13.67 -35.78 -18.34
CA LYS A 224 -13.06 -37.12 -18.16
C LYS A 224 -12.51 -37.56 -19.51
N GLY A 225 -11.20 -37.44 -19.67
CA GLY A 225 -10.43 -38.16 -20.70
C GLY A 225 -10.29 -39.62 -20.29
#